data_AF-A0A4Q3U1A7-F1
#
_entry.id   AF-A0A4Q3U1A7-F1
#
_cell.length_a   1.000
_cell.length_b   1.000
_cell.length_c   1.000
_cell.angle_alpha   90.00
_cell.angle_beta   90.00
_cell.angle_gamma   90.00
#
_symmetry.space_group_name_H-M   'P 1'
#
loop_
_entity.id
_entity.type
_entity.pdbx_description
1 polymer ?
#
loop_
_entity_poly.entity_id
_entity_poly.type
_entity_poly.pdbx_seq_one_letter_code
_entity_poly.pdbx_strand_id
1 'polypeptide(L)'
;MTHSTVTRSVTDLIGNTPLIRLNRLSDETGCEILGKAEFLNPGGSIKDRAALSIVETARASGALRPGGTIVEGTAGNTGIGLALVGAALGHPVVIVIPRTQSEEK
;
A
#
# COMPACT_ATOMS: atom_id res chain seq x y z
N MET A 1 19.81 -1.43 -19.54
CA MET A 1 20.58 -1.01 -18.35
C MET A 1 19.56 -0.64 -17.28
N THR A 2 19.45 -1.44 -16.21
CA THR A 2 18.61 -1.07 -15.06
C THR A 2 19.36 -0.01 -14.27
N HIS A 3 18.99 1.26 -14.45
CA HIS A 3 19.42 2.29 -13.50
C HIS A 3 18.73 2.01 -12.17
N SER A 4 19.50 1.64 -11.14
CA SER A 4 18.98 1.51 -9.80
C SER A 4 18.84 2.91 -9.21
N THR A 5 17.60 3.35 -9.00
CA THR A 5 17.29 4.63 -8.35
C THR A 5 17.26 4.39 -6.84
N VAL A 6 18.09 5.11 -6.09
CA VAL A 6 18.03 5.11 -4.62
C VAL A 6 16.86 6.01 -4.20
N THR A 7 15.89 5.45 -3.49
CA THR A 7 14.76 6.20 -2.92
C THR A 7 15.09 6.73 -1.52
N ARG A 8 14.38 7.77 -1.07
CA ARG A 8 14.61 8.38 0.25
C ARG A 8 13.71 7.79 1.33
N SER A 9 12.57 7.24 0.93
CA SER A 9 11.59 6.59 1.81
C SER A 9 11.00 5.36 1.13
N VAL A 10 10.51 4.42 1.94
CA VAL A 10 9.69 3.29 1.45
C VAL A 10 8.39 3.76 0.78
N THR A 11 7.87 4.92 1.19
CA THR A 11 6.68 5.52 0.58
C THR A 11 6.91 5.93 -0.88
N ASP A 12 8.14 6.25 -1.27
CA ASP A 12 8.51 6.58 -2.65
C ASP A 12 8.40 5.35 -3.58
N LEU A 13 8.36 4.14 -3.01
CA LEU A 13 8.18 2.88 -3.74
C LEU A 13 6.71 2.47 -3.88
N ILE A 14 5.77 3.20 -3.28
CA ILE A 14 4.34 2.92 -3.41
C ILE A 14 3.87 3.37 -4.79
N GLY A 15 3.31 2.44 -5.55
CA GLY A 15 2.76 2.65 -6.87
C GLY A 15 3.66 2.21 -8.00
N ASN A 16 3.43 2.77 -9.20
CA ASN A 16 4.17 2.43 -10.43
C ASN A 16 4.35 0.92 -10.70
N THR A 17 3.42 0.11 -10.22
CA THR A 17 3.42 -1.34 -10.40
C THR A 17 3.28 -1.72 -11.88
N PRO A 18 3.89 -2.82 -12.33
CA PRO A 18 3.86 -3.20 -13.74
C PRO A 18 2.48 -3.71 -14.17
N LEU A 19 2.23 -3.60 -15.48
CA LEU A 19 1.23 -4.41 -16.17
C LEU A 19 1.92 -5.69 -16.64
N ILE A 20 1.33 -6.84 -16.34
CA ILE A 20 1.83 -8.16 -16.72
C ILE A 20 0.83 -8.78 -17.68
N ARG A 21 1.29 -9.13 -18.88
CA ARG A 21 0.43 -9.81 -19.86
C ARG A 21 0.09 -11.23 -19.38
N LEU A 22 -1.18 -11.58 -19.39
CA LEU A 22 -1.66 -12.92 -19.05
C LEU A 22 -1.71 -13.76 -20.33
N ASN A 23 -0.56 -14.34 -20.72
CA ASN A 23 -0.38 -15.00 -22.02
C ASN A 23 -1.47 -16.03 -22.33
N ARG A 24 -1.65 -17.04 -21.46
CA ARG A 24 -2.63 -18.13 -21.68
C ARG A 24 -4.05 -17.61 -21.91
N LEU A 25 -4.53 -16.71 -21.05
CA LEU A 25 -5.88 -16.14 -21.17
C LEU A 25 -6.00 -15.27 -22.43
N SER A 26 -4.96 -14.49 -22.74
CA SER A 26 -4.97 -13.64 -23.92
C SER A 26 -5.01 -14.45 -25.22
N ASP A 27 -4.28 -15.56 -25.27
CA ASP A 27 -4.22 -16.46 -26.41
C ASP A 27 -5.55 -17.24 -26.58
N GLU A 28 -6.18 -17.66 -25.47
CA GLU A 28 -7.48 -18.35 -25.49
C GLU A 28 -8.64 -17.46 -25.93
N THR A 29 -8.65 -16.19 -25.53
CA THR A 29 -9.76 -15.28 -25.86
C THR A 29 -9.53 -14.47 -27.12
N GLY A 30 -8.29 -14.41 -27.64
CA GLY A 30 -7.90 -13.52 -28.73
C GLY A 30 -7.87 -12.03 -28.35
N CYS A 31 -7.99 -11.71 -27.05
CA CYS A 31 -7.96 -10.34 -26.53
C CYS A 31 -6.66 -10.10 -25.77
N GLU A 32 -6.21 -8.84 -25.65
CA GLU A 32 -5.12 -8.51 -24.74
C GLU A 32 -5.62 -8.38 -23.30
N ILE A 33 -5.21 -9.30 -22.43
CA ILE A 33 -5.56 -9.31 -21.01
C ILE A 33 -4.30 -9.02 -20.18
N LEU A 34 -4.35 -7.95 -19.38
CA LEU A 34 -3.24 -7.49 -18.55
C LEU A 34 -3.63 -7.53 -17.06
N GLY A 35 -2.75 -8.06 -16.22
CA GLY A 35 -2.83 -7.97 -14.77
C GLY A 35 -2.04 -6.79 -14.24
N LYS A 36 -2.66 -5.94 -13.40
CA LYS A 36 -1.96 -4.87 -12.67
C LYS A 36 -1.39 -5.43 -11.37
N ALA A 37 -0.06 -5.51 -11.26
CA ALA A 37 0.63 -6.23 -10.19
C ALA A 37 0.71 -5.44 -8.87
N GLU A 38 -0.43 -5.11 -8.27
CA GLU A 38 -0.51 -4.31 -7.03
C GLU A 38 0.08 -5.01 -5.79
N PHE A 39 0.34 -6.30 -5.86
CA PHE A 39 1.06 -7.04 -4.82
C PHE A 39 2.55 -6.66 -4.73
N LEU A 40 3.08 -5.91 -5.71
CA LEU A 40 4.47 -5.43 -5.71
C LEU A 40 4.65 -4.08 -5.01
N ASN A 41 3.58 -3.48 -4.47
CA ASN A 41 3.75 -2.37 -3.53
C ASN A 41 4.46 -2.88 -2.25
N PRO A 42 5.18 -2.03 -1.50
CA PRO A 42 6.04 -2.46 -0.39
C PRO A 42 5.30 -3.11 0.80
N GLY A 43 4.04 -2.77 1.03
CA GLY A 43 3.14 -3.42 2.00
C GLY A 43 2.36 -4.60 1.40
N GLY A 44 2.67 -5.00 0.17
CA GLY A 44 2.18 -6.20 -0.48
C GLY A 44 0.79 -6.07 -1.10
N SER A 45 0.21 -4.86 -1.20
CA SER A 45 -1.09 -4.70 -1.83
C SER A 45 -1.40 -3.29 -2.33
N ILE A 46 -2.50 -3.17 -3.07
CA ILE A 46 -3.06 -1.88 -3.52
C ILE A 46 -3.36 -0.90 -2.37
N LYS A 47 -3.55 -1.38 -1.14
CA LYS A 47 -3.97 -0.54 -0.01
C LYS A 47 -2.89 0.43 0.46
N ASP A 48 -1.62 0.19 0.11
CA ASP A 48 -0.52 1.11 0.39
C ASP A 48 -0.76 2.49 -0.24
N ARG A 49 -1.36 2.51 -1.44
CA ARG A 49 -1.72 3.75 -2.15
C ARG A 49 -2.74 4.58 -1.37
N ALA A 50 -3.79 3.91 -0.88
CA ALA A 50 -4.83 4.56 -0.10
C ALA A 50 -4.29 5.04 1.24
N ALA A 51 -3.51 4.21 1.93
CA ALA A 51 -2.86 4.58 3.18
C ALA A 51 -1.98 5.83 3.03
N LEU A 52 -1.12 5.87 1.99
CA LEU A 52 -0.28 7.04 1.70
C LEU A 52 -1.13 8.29 1.46
N SER A 53 -2.12 8.19 0.56
CA SER A 53 -2.98 9.32 0.21
C SER A 53 -3.75 9.85 1.42
N ILE A 54 -4.27 8.99 2.30
CA ILE A 54 -5.02 9.39 3.50
C ILE A 54 -4.10 10.13 4.46
N VAL A 55 -2.94 9.57 4.76
CA VAL A 55 -2.01 10.15 5.75
C VAL A 55 -1.44 11.47 5.26
N GLU A 56 -1.00 11.56 3.99
CA GLU A 56 -0.50 12.82 3.42
C GLU A 56 -1.57 13.90 3.39
N THR A 57 -2.81 13.55 3.01
CA THR A 57 -3.93 14.50 3.01
C THR A 57 -4.23 15.01 4.42
N ALA A 58 -4.23 14.12 5.42
CA ALA A 58 -4.46 14.50 6.81
C ALA A 58 -3.33 15.39 7.36
N ARG A 59 -2.07 15.15 6.96
CA ARG A 59 -0.93 16.00 7.33
C ARG A 59 -1.03 17.37 6.66
N ALA A 60 -1.34 17.42 5.36
CA ALA A 60 -1.44 18.65 4.59
C ALA A 60 -2.59 19.56 5.06
N SER A 61 -3.72 18.98 5.45
CA SER A 61 -4.86 19.73 6.01
C SER A 61 -4.68 20.12 7.49
N GLY A 62 -3.66 19.59 8.17
CA GLY A 62 -3.44 19.78 9.61
C GLY A 62 -4.35 18.94 10.51
N ALA A 63 -5.19 18.07 9.94
CA ALA A 63 -6.01 17.12 10.68
C ALA A 63 -5.14 16.10 11.44
N LEU A 64 -3.99 15.72 10.87
CA LEU A 64 -2.98 14.90 11.52
C LEU A 64 -1.77 15.78 11.90
N ARG A 65 -1.69 16.12 13.19
CA ARG A 65 -0.58 16.88 13.76
C ARG A 65 0.70 16.03 13.85
N PRO A 66 1.91 16.64 13.88
CA PRO A 66 3.15 15.90 14.10
C PRO A 66 3.08 14.98 15.32
N GLY A 67 3.48 13.71 15.15
CA GLY A 67 3.40 12.69 16.20
C GLY A 67 1.97 12.22 16.55
N GLY A 68 0.93 12.73 15.89
CA GLY A 68 -0.45 12.28 16.09
C GLY A 68 -0.62 10.80 15.75
N THR A 69 -1.45 10.11 16.52
CA THR A 69 -1.73 8.67 16.35
C THR A 69 -2.81 8.44 15.29
N ILE A 70 -2.56 7.48 14.41
CA ILE A 70 -3.53 6.98 13.43
C ILE A 70 -4.24 5.77 14.05
N VAL A 71 -5.57 5.76 14.02
CA VAL A 71 -6.38 4.64 14.52
C VAL A 71 -7.31 4.18 13.40
N GLU A 72 -7.26 2.90 13.07
CA GLU A 72 -8.09 2.31 12.01
C GLU A 72 -8.67 0.95 12.43
N GLY A 73 -9.97 0.77 12.22
CA GLY A 73 -10.64 -0.52 12.38
C GLY A 73 -10.60 -1.33 11.09
N THR A 74 -9.66 -2.26 10.97
CA THR A 74 -9.51 -3.07 9.75
C THR A 74 -8.89 -4.42 10.04
N ALA A 75 -9.29 -5.42 9.25
CA ALA A 75 -8.79 -6.80 9.36
C ALA A 75 -7.93 -7.22 8.16
N GLY A 76 -7.46 -6.26 7.38
CA GLY A 76 -6.76 -6.56 6.12
C GLY A 76 -5.69 -5.55 5.77
N ASN A 77 -5.36 -5.51 4.48
CA ASN A 77 -4.15 -4.85 4.00
C ASN A 77 -4.13 -3.33 4.22
N THR A 78 -5.28 -2.70 4.50
CA THR A 78 -5.29 -1.28 4.90
C THR A 78 -4.51 -1.07 6.20
N GLY A 79 -4.62 -2.00 7.16
CA GLY A 79 -3.88 -1.90 8.42
C GLY A 79 -2.37 -2.02 8.21
N ILE A 80 -1.97 -2.96 7.36
CA ILE A 80 -0.57 -3.14 6.94
C ILE A 80 -0.04 -1.88 6.24
N GLY A 81 -0.78 -1.36 5.26
CA GLY A 81 -0.40 -0.14 4.54
C GLY A 81 -0.29 1.08 5.45
N LEU A 82 -1.25 1.28 6.37
CA LEU A 82 -1.20 2.36 7.36
C LEU A 82 -0.04 2.19 8.34
N ALA A 83 0.25 0.98 8.81
CA ALA A 83 1.38 0.71 9.68
C ALA A 83 2.71 1.05 9.00
N LEU A 84 2.88 0.64 7.73
CA LEU A 84 4.07 0.96 6.93
C LEU A 84 4.23 2.47 6.71
N VAL A 85 3.17 3.14 6.27
CA VAL A 85 3.19 4.59 6.01
C VAL A 85 3.37 5.40 7.29
N GLY A 86 2.66 5.03 8.36
CA GLY A 86 2.76 5.69 9.66
C GLY A 86 4.16 5.59 10.24
N ALA A 87 4.77 4.40 10.21
CA ALA A 87 6.15 4.20 10.64
C ALA A 87 7.13 5.06 9.82
N ALA A 88 6.98 5.09 8.50
CA ALA A 88 7.84 5.89 7.61
C ALA A 88 7.71 7.40 7.82
N LEU A 89 6.52 7.87 8.22
CA LEU A 89 6.20 9.30 8.37
C LEU A 89 6.21 9.80 9.82
N GLY A 90 6.58 8.95 10.78
CA GLY A 90 6.71 9.33 12.20
C GLY A 90 5.39 9.43 12.96
N HIS A 91 4.41 8.60 12.59
CA HIS A 91 3.09 8.52 13.23
C HIS A 91 2.86 7.13 13.84
N PRO A 92 2.56 7.04 15.15
CA PRO A 92 2.09 5.80 15.75
C PRO A 92 0.80 5.32 15.09
N VAL A 93 0.64 4.02 14.93
CA VAL A 93 -0.54 3.41 14.31
C VAL A 93 -1.13 2.36 15.23
N VAL A 94 -2.44 2.44 15.45
CA VAL A 94 -3.23 1.45 16.20
C VAL A 94 -4.25 0.84 15.25
N ILE A 95 -4.11 -0.46 15.00
CA ILE A 95 -5.06 -1.22 14.20
C ILE A 95 -5.98 -2.01 15.12
N VAL A 96 -7.28 -1.83 14.96
CA VAL A 96 -8.30 -2.59 15.69
C VAL A 96 -8.81 -3.69 14.79
N ILE A 97 -8.53 -4.95 15.17
CA ILE A 97 -8.86 -6.15 14.41
C ILE A 97 -9.86 -7.04 15.16
N PRO A 98 -10.86 -7.65 14.49
CA PRO A 98 -11.69 -8.69 15.09
C PRO A 98 -10.85 -9.92 15.45
N ARG A 99 -11.22 -10.61 16.54
CA ARG A 99 -10.56 -11.84 16.99
C ARG A 99 -10.64 -13.03 16.01
N THR A 100 -11.41 -12.90 14.92
CA THR A 100 -11.64 -13.96 13.93
C THR A 100 -10.61 -13.96 12.79
N GLN A 101 -9.62 -13.07 12.82
CA GLN A 101 -8.68 -12.92 11.71
C GLN A 101 -7.48 -13.88 11.83
N SER A 102 -6.88 -14.20 10.67
CA SER A 102 -5.71 -15.06 10.53
C SER A 102 -4.50 -14.53 11.29
N GLU A 103 -3.66 -15.41 11.82
CA GLU A 103 -2.44 -15.04 12.57
C GLU A 103 -1.40 -14.31 11.71
N GLU A 104 -1.40 -14.51 10.39
CA GLU A 104 -0.47 -13.83 9.47
C GLU A 104 -0.72 -12.32 9.32
N LYS A 105 -1.80 -11.78 9.90
CA LYS A 105 -2.21 -10.38 9.79
C LYS A 105 -2.24 -9.69 11.15
#